data_AF-A3MWR9-F1
#
_entry.id   AF-A3MWR9-F1
#
_cell.length_a   1.000
_cell.length_b   1.000
_cell.length_c   1.000
_cell.angle_alpha   90.00
_cell.angle_beta   90.00
_cell.angle_gamma   90.00
#
_symmetry.space_group_name_H-M   'P 1'
#
loop_
_entity.id
_entity.type
_entity.pdbx_description
1 polymer ?
#
loop_
_entity_poly.entity_id
_entity_poly.type
_entity_poly.pdbx_seq_one_letter_code
_entity_poly.pdbx_strand_id
1 'polypeptide(L)'
;MIPLARLKKALEEVGGYIWFYIELEPFRTVYTLALCGGAPCVVVAGQDMSPVQMSIEEYLRFETDKRRLESFWYTIRYLLDKVYAHST
;
A
#
# COMPACT_ATOMS: atom_id res chain seq x y z
N MET A 1 -12.20 1.03 -9.02
CA MET A 1 -11.00 1.69 -9.59
C MET A 1 -10.36 2.55 -8.51
N ILE A 2 -9.04 2.49 -8.31
CA ILE A 2 -8.34 3.27 -7.27
C ILE A 2 -8.06 4.68 -7.80
N PRO A 3 -8.45 5.76 -7.09
CA PRO A 3 -8.19 7.12 -7.53
C PRO A 3 -6.72 7.51 -7.25
N LEU A 4 -5.80 7.13 -8.14
CA LEU A 4 -4.35 7.25 -7.93
C LEU A 4 -3.87 8.65 -7.52
N ALA A 5 -4.42 9.72 -8.11
CA ALA A 5 -4.07 11.09 -7.74
C ALA A 5 -4.49 11.44 -6.29
N ARG A 6 -5.68 11.01 -5.87
CA ARG A 6 -6.15 11.19 -4.50
C ARG A 6 -5.35 10.33 -3.51
N LEU A 7 -5.02 9.10 -3.92
CA LEU A 7 -4.21 8.21 -3.11
C LEU A 7 -2.78 8.75 -2.94
N LYS A 8 -2.18 9.32 -3.99
CA LYS A 8 -0.90 10.01 -3.92
C LYS A 8 -0.93 11.09 -2.85
N LYS A 9 -1.88 12.02 -2.94
CA LYS A 9 -2.02 13.09 -1.95
C LYS A 9 -2.23 12.52 -0.55
N ALA A 10 -3.09 11.50 -0.40
CA ALA A 10 -3.33 10.90 0.90
C ALA A 10 -2.09 10.23 1.51
N LEU A 11 -1.23 9.64 0.66
CA LEU A 11 0.08 9.13 1.08
C LEU A 11 1.02 10.27 1.48
N GLU A 12 1.09 11.36 0.72
CA GLU A 12 1.90 12.54 1.06
C GLU A 12 1.55 13.08 2.46
N GLU A 13 0.26 13.16 2.80
CA GLU A 13 -0.25 13.63 4.11
C GLU A 13 0.16 12.72 5.28
N VAL A 14 0.48 11.44 5.04
CA VAL A 14 0.91 10.49 6.08
C VAL A 14 2.42 10.20 6.04
N GLY A 15 3.20 10.99 5.31
CA GLY A 15 4.66 10.86 5.24
C GLY A 15 5.19 10.00 4.09
N GLY A 16 4.34 9.72 3.09
CA GLY A 16 4.71 9.06 1.83
C GLY A 16 4.67 7.53 1.86
N TYR A 17 4.40 6.91 3.02
CA TYR A 17 4.29 5.46 3.15
C TYR A 17 3.38 5.04 4.32
N ILE A 18 2.79 3.86 4.22
CA ILE A 18 2.04 3.21 5.30
C ILE A 18 2.12 1.70 5.16
N TRP A 19 2.37 0.99 6.27
CA TRP A 19 2.31 -0.46 6.30
C TRP A 19 0.85 -0.92 6.28
N PHE A 20 0.50 -1.82 5.38
CA PHE A 20 -0.84 -2.40 5.32
C PHE A 20 -0.87 -3.87 5.74
N TYR A 21 0.25 -4.59 5.72
CA TYR A 21 0.28 -5.98 6.15
C TYR A 21 1.67 -6.39 6.65
N ILE A 22 1.70 -7.28 7.65
CA ILE A 22 2.93 -7.89 8.14
C ILE A 22 2.68 -9.39 8.25
N GLU A 23 3.49 -10.16 7.53
CA GLU A 23 3.61 -11.60 7.67
C GLU A 23 4.80 -11.89 8.58
N LEU A 24 4.63 -12.74 9.60
CA LEU A 24 5.68 -13.00 10.60
C LEU A 24 6.43 -14.32 10.36
N GLU A 25 5.79 -15.28 9.72
CA GLU A 25 6.30 -16.64 9.54
C GLU A 25 6.28 -17.02 8.04
N PRO A 26 7.31 -17.70 7.51
CA PRO A 26 8.54 -18.15 8.19
C PRO A 26 9.60 -17.04 8.36
N PHE A 27 9.45 -15.91 7.66
CA PHE A 27 10.29 -14.73 7.79
C PHE A 27 9.42 -13.48 7.82
N ARG A 28 9.83 -12.48 8.61
CA ARG A 28 9.10 -11.23 8.67
C ARG A 28 9.10 -10.54 7.30
N THR A 29 7.91 -10.40 6.72
CA THR A 29 7.69 -9.69 5.45
C THR A 29 6.70 -8.56 5.67
N VAL A 30 7.09 -7.34 5.32
CA VAL A 30 6.28 -6.12 5.47
C VAL A 30 5.80 -5.66 4.10
N TYR A 31 4.50 -5.44 3.99
CA TYR A 31 3.85 -4.92 2.81
C TYR A 31 3.44 -3.47 3.06
N THR A 32 3.94 -2.58 2.21
CA THR A 32 3.85 -1.14 2.38
C THR A 32 3.21 -0.53 1.15
N LEU A 33 2.25 0.37 1.35
CA LEU A 33 1.80 1.27 0.31
C LEU A 33 2.65 2.54 0.39
N ALA A 34 3.33 2.92 -0.69
CA ALA A 34 4.31 4.01 -0.69
C ALA A 34 4.28 4.85 -1.96
N LEU A 35 5.09 5.90 -2.01
CA LEU A 35 5.37 6.69 -3.20
C LEU A 35 6.71 6.28 -3.84
N CYS A 36 6.66 5.47 -4.90
CA CYS A 36 7.83 5.09 -5.70
C CYS A 36 7.97 6.10 -6.84
N GLY A 37 9.00 6.94 -6.82
CA GLY A 37 9.18 7.99 -7.83
C GLY A 37 8.01 8.98 -7.91
N GLY A 38 7.29 9.17 -6.79
CA GLY A 38 6.12 10.06 -6.71
C GLY A 38 4.79 9.44 -7.17
N ALA A 39 4.76 8.15 -7.51
CA ALA A 39 3.54 7.40 -7.83
C ALA A 39 3.21 6.36 -6.74
N PRO A 40 1.91 6.15 -6.40
CA PRO A 40 1.51 5.09 -5.48
C PRO A 40 1.95 3.70 -5.97
N CYS A 41 2.64 2.97 -5.11
CA CYS A 41 3.19 1.64 -5.37
C CYS A 41 3.06 0.75 -4.14
N VAL A 42 3.28 -0.55 -4.32
CA VAL A 42 3.46 -1.51 -3.23
C VAL A 42 4.94 -1.86 -3.12
N VAL A 43 5.46 -1.78 -1.89
CA VAL A 43 6.81 -2.23 -1.54
C VAL A 43 6.69 -3.43 -0.61
N VAL A 44 7.33 -4.54 -0.99
CA VAL A 44 7.42 -5.77 -0.20
C VAL A 44 8.85 -5.95 0.25
N ALA A 45 9.07 -6.01 1.57
CA ALA A 45 10.40 -6.17 2.16
C ALA A 45 10.40 -7.32 3.17
N GLY A 46 11.23 -8.33 2.90
CA GLY A 46 11.47 -9.47 3.79
C GLY A 46 12.77 -9.30 4.59
N GLN A 47 12.88 -10.01 5.72
CA GLN A 47 14.03 -9.92 6.64
C GLN A 47 15.40 -10.21 5.99
N ASP A 48 15.45 -10.90 4.86
CA ASP A 48 16.69 -11.21 4.12
C ASP A 48 16.51 -11.06 2.59
N MET A 49 15.63 -10.15 2.17
CA MET A 49 15.32 -9.94 0.76
C MET A 49 15.49 -8.48 0.37
N SER A 50 16.02 -8.24 -0.83
CA SER A 50 15.96 -6.92 -1.45
C SER A 50 14.50 -6.47 -1.57
N PRO A 51 14.14 -5.24 -1.17
CA PRO A 51 12.79 -4.75 -1.31
C PRO A 51 12.35 -4.78 -2.78
N VAL A 52 11.16 -5.32 -3.02
CA VAL A 52 10.54 -5.34 -4.34
C VAL A 52 9.54 -4.21 -4.42
N GLN A 53 9.65 -3.36 -5.44
CA GLN A 53 8.70 -2.30 -5.73
C GLN A 53 7.85 -2.71 -6.93
N MET A 54 6.54 -2.58 -6.80
CA MET A 54 5.58 -2.90 -7.87
C MET A 54 4.56 -1.79 -7.97
N SER A 55 4.08 -1.50 -9.18
CA SER A 55 2.88 -0.70 -9.33
C SER A 55 1.70 -1.38 -8.64
N ILE A 56 0.67 -0.61 -8.29
CA ILE A 56 -0.57 -1.15 -7.73
C ILE A 56 -1.22 -2.16 -8.69
N GLU A 57 -1.14 -1.92 -10.00
CA GLU A 57 -1.68 -2.83 -11.02
C GLU A 57 -0.95 -4.18 -11.01
N GLU A 58 0.38 -4.16 -10.99
CA GLU A 58 1.20 -5.38 -10.91
C GLU A 58 0.90 -6.14 -9.61
N TYR A 59 0.84 -5.46 -8.47
CA TYR A 59 0.50 -6.09 -7.19
C TYR A 59 -0.87 -6.78 -7.25
N LEU A 60 -1.90 -6.09 -7.76
CA LEU A 60 -3.25 -6.66 -7.88
C LEU A 60 -3.34 -7.81 -8.88
N ARG A 61 -2.41 -7.90 -9.84
CA ARG A 61 -2.34 -8.99 -10.81
C ARG A 61 -1.73 -10.27 -10.21
N PHE A 62 -0.73 -10.14 -9.35
CA PHE A 62 0.01 -11.28 -8.78
C PHE A 62 -0.50 -11.72 -7.41
N GLU A 63 -1.04 -10.79 -6.61
CA GLU A 63 -1.51 -11.11 -5.28
C GLU A 63 -2.79 -11.95 -5.31
N THR A 64 -2.77 -13.06 -4.58
CA THR A 64 -3.89 -14.01 -4.48
C THR A 64 -4.34 -14.25 -3.05
N ASP A 65 -3.54 -13.84 -2.06
CA ASP A 65 -3.91 -13.95 -0.66
C ASP A 65 -4.99 -12.92 -0.32
N LYS A 66 -6.14 -13.43 0.11
CA LYS A 66 -7.32 -12.60 0.40
C LYS A 66 -7.09 -11.65 1.57
N ARG A 67 -6.33 -12.05 2.60
CA ARG A 67 -6.06 -11.21 3.77
C ARG A 67 -5.17 -10.04 3.39
N ARG A 68 -4.15 -10.28 2.57
CA ARG A 68 -3.28 -9.20 2.04
C ARG A 68 -4.06 -8.23 1.17
N LEU A 69 -4.94 -8.73 0.30
CA LEU A 69 -5.82 -7.89 -0.52
C LEU A 69 -6.82 -7.09 0.33
N GLU A 70 -7.49 -7.71 1.31
CA GLU A 70 -8.42 -7.04 2.21
C GLU A 70 -7.74 -5.91 2.99
N SER A 71 -6.55 -6.18 3.53
CA SER A 71 -5.79 -5.19 4.28
C SER A 71 -5.30 -4.04 3.39
N PHE A 72 -4.90 -4.34 2.15
CA PHE A 72 -4.57 -3.35 1.13
C PHE A 72 -5.76 -2.42 0.83
N TRP A 73 -6.93 -3.00 0.53
CA TRP A 73 -8.15 -2.23 0.24
C TRP A 73 -8.63 -1.42 1.44
N TYR A 74 -8.58 -2.00 2.63
CA TYR A 74 -8.88 -1.30 3.87
C TYR A 74 -7.98 -0.08 4.06
N THR A 75 -6.67 -0.24 3.84
CA THR A 75 -5.70 0.84 4.01
C THR A 75 -5.92 1.96 2.99
N ILE A 76 -6.19 1.64 1.72
CA ILE A 76 -6.54 2.64 0.71
C ILE A 76 -7.80 3.41 1.13
N ARG A 77 -8.85 2.71 1.57
CA ARG A 77 -10.08 3.35 2.02
C ARG A 77 -9.81 4.26 3.23
N TYR A 78 -9.09 3.75 4.22
CA TYR A 78 -8.70 4.52 5.41
C TYR A 78 -7.95 5.81 5.05
N LEU A 79 -6.97 5.75 4.13
CA LEU A 79 -6.22 6.92 3.69
C LEU A 79 -7.13 7.94 2.99
N LEU A 80 -7.98 7.48 2.08
CA LEU A 80 -8.88 8.35 1.35
C LEU A 80 -9.91 8.99 2.29
N ASP A 81 -10.49 8.23 3.22
CA ASP A 81 -11.43 8.74 4.20
C ASP A 81 -10.75 9.75 5.13
N LYS A 82 -9.55 9.44 5.63
CA LYS A 82 -8.80 10.35 6.52
C LYS A 82 -8.55 11.72 5.90
N VAL A 83 -8.28 11.78 4.60
CA VAL A 83 -7.95 13.03 3.90
C VAL A 83 -9.17 13.72 3.30
N TYR A 84 -10.21 12.96 2.92
CA TYR A 84 -11.32 13.49 2.14
C TYR A 84 -12.71 13.35 2.78
N ALA A 85 -12.88 12.69 3.93
CA ALA A 85 -14.20 12.51 4.56
C ALA A 85 -14.85 13.82 5.03
N HIS A 86 -14.07 14.90 5.18
CA HIS A 86 -14.58 16.23 5.57
C HIS A 86 -14.58 17.25 4.43
N SER A 87 -14.22 16.85 3.20
CA SER A 87 -14.34 17.71 2.02
C SER A 87 -15.72 17.58 1.38
N THR A 88 -16.72 18.15 2.05
CA THR A 88 -18.07 18.43 1.54
C THR A 88 -18.32 19.92 1.58
#